data_AF-A0A315CKI7-F1
#
_entry.id   AF-A0A315CKI7-F1
#
_cell.length_a   1.000
_cell.length_b   1.000
_cell.length_c   1.000
_cell.angle_alpha   90.00
_cell.angle_beta   90.00
_cell.angle_gamma   90.00
#
_symmetry.space_group_name_H-M   'P 1'
#
loop_
_entity.id
_entity.type
_entity.pdbx_description
1 polymer ?
#
loop_
_entity_poly.entity_id
_entity_poly.type
_entity_poly.pdbx_seq_one_letter_code
_entity_poly.pdbx_strand_id
1 'polypeptide(L)'
;MSEETTSPEVTPKAPTGVSAWWRALSIFLTLVVFIGWAFSASMYEQFKAQIHHLEAKLVEIPQVRDVSVLLDEAQAPAMLLTYDPKNQKLQVQRLNEVKEGREQALHVWAIAEDDVPRLLGVLTDRYKTQQLDVPAQALEGARALAISVENKDRGPRDGKPRQPLLFKGWLVQKAI
;
A
#
# COMPACT_ATOMS: atom_id res chain seq x y z
N MET A 1 -81.27 77.85 17.58
CA MET A 1 -79.95 77.87 18.23
C MET A 1 -79.67 76.46 18.72
N SER A 2 -79.00 75.62 17.93
CA SER A 2 -77.53 75.45 17.89
C SER A 2 -77.12 74.37 18.91
N GLU A 3 -76.41 73.28 18.62
CA GLU A 3 -75.67 72.79 17.46
C GLU A 3 -75.47 71.26 17.63
N GLU A 4 -75.46 70.50 16.53
CA GLU A 4 -74.83 69.17 16.47
C GLU A 4 -73.31 69.31 16.60
N THR A 5 -72.62 68.41 17.30
CA THR A 5 -71.24 68.04 16.93
C THR A 5 -70.90 66.62 17.38
N THR A 6 -70.27 65.91 16.46
CA THR A 6 -70.01 64.48 16.34
C THR A 6 -68.58 64.14 16.76
N SER A 7 -68.39 63.03 17.48
CA SER A 7 -67.17 62.16 17.55
C SER A 7 -65.83 62.73 18.07
N PRO A 8 -64.84 61.87 18.47
CA PRO A 8 -64.74 60.44 18.21
C PRO A 8 -64.45 59.52 19.42
N GLU A 9 -64.84 58.27 19.22
CA GLU A 9 -64.28 57.08 19.86
C GLU A 9 -62.76 57.02 19.60
N VAL A 10 -61.97 57.14 20.66
CA VAL A 10 -60.52 56.96 20.59
C VAL A 10 -60.21 55.49 20.80
N THR A 11 -60.09 54.74 19.71
CA THR A 11 -59.47 53.41 19.71
C THR A 11 -58.02 53.57 20.19
N PRO A 12 -57.56 52.89 21.25
CA PRO A 12 -56.16 52.96 21.62
C PRO A 12 -55.35 52.25 20.53
N LYS A 13 -54.51 53.04 19.86
CA LYS A 13 -53.51 52.58 18.89
C LYS A 13 -52.61 51.56 19.59
N ALA A 14 -52.77 50.28 19.25
CA ALA A 14 -51.89 49.22 19.73
C ALA A 14 -50.44 49.60 19.39
N PRO A 15 -49.50 49.54 20.36
CA PRO A 15 -48.10 49.79 20.07
C PRO A 15 -47.60 48.70 19.12
N THR A 16 -47.50 49.03 17.83
CA THR A 16 -46.79 48.26 16.82
C THR A 16 -45.29 48.40 17.08
N GLY A 17 -44.83 47.70 18.11
CA GLY A 17 -43.43 47.63 18.49
C GLY A 17 -43.10 46.22 18.87
N VAL A 18 -42.18 45.60 18.15
CA VAL A 18 -41.62 44.31 18.55
C VAL A 18 -41.05 44.44 19.97
N SER A 19 -41.55 43.61 20.89
CA SER A 19 -41.14 43.67 22.30
C SER A 19 -39.62 43.57 22.42
N ALA A 20 -39.03 44.29 23.38
CA ALA A 20 -37.57 44.31 23.58
C ALA A 20 -37.00 42.88 23.79
N TRP A 21 -37.78 41.99 24.38
CA TRP A 21 -37.47 40.56 24.51
C TRP A 21 -37.31 39.87 23.15
N TRP A 22 -38.27 40.07 22.24
CA TRP A 22 -38.20 39.49 20.89
C TRP A 22 -37.00 40.02 20.11
N ARG A 23 -36.64 41.29 20.30
CA ARG A 23 -35.43 41.87 19.69
C ARG A 23 -34.16 41.23 20.25
N ALA A 24 -34.09 41.03 21.57
CA ALA A 24 -32.96 40.35 22.21
C ALA A 24 -32.83 38.88 21.76
N LEU A 25 -33.97 38.18 21.63
CA LEU A 25 -34.00 36.80 21.15
C LEU A 25 -33.55 36.71 19.68
N SER A 26 -33.99 37.64 18.83
CA SER A 26 -33.55 37.71 17.43
C SER A 26 -32.04 37.99 17.30
N ILE A 27 -31.50 38.89 18.12
CA ILE A 27 -30.05 39.20 18.15
C ILE A 27 -29.25 37.98 18.61
N PHE A 28 -29.74 37.26 19.62
CA PHE A 28 -29.09 36.04 20.10
C PHE A 28 -29.11 34.94 19.02
N LEU A 29 -30.26 34.74 18.36
CA LEU A 29 -30.39 33.76 17.27
C LEU A 29 -29.50 34.09 16.07
N THR A 30 -29.42 35.35 15.66
CA THR A 30 -28.49 35.74 14.58
C THR A 30 -27.04 35.55 14.98
N LEU A 31 -26.67 35.81 16.24
CA LEU A 31 -25.31 35.56 16.72
C LEU A 31 -24.96 34.06 16.71
N VAL A 32 -25.90 33.21 17.14
CA VAL A 32 -25.74 31.74 17.12
C VAL A 32 -25.62 31.21 15.68
N VAL A 33 -26.42 31.73 14.75
CA VAL A 33 -26.32 31.38 13.32
C VAL A 33 -24.98 31.84 12.74
N PHE A 34 -24.50 33.04 13.08
CA PHE A 34 -23.18 33.53 12.65
C PHE A 34 -22.03 32.66 13.17
N ILE A 35 -22.11 32.20 14.43
CA ILE A 35 -21.12 31.30 15.03
C ILE A 35 -21.20 29.90 14.39
N GLY A 36 -22.40 29.38 14.15
CA GLY A 36 -22.61 28.08 13.49
C GLY A 36 -22.12 28.04 12.03
N TRP A 37 -22.15 29.18 11.34
CA TRP A 37 -21.64 29.28 9.96
C TRP A 37 -20.11 29.30 9.88
N ALA A 38 -19.45 29.95 10.85
CA ALA A 38 -17.98 30.02 10.91
C ALA A 38 -17.31 28.65 11.17
N PHE A 39 -18.00 27.71 11.84
CA PHE A 39 -17.49 26.36 12.07
C PHE A 39 -17.70 25.37 10.89
N SER A 40 -18.64 25.62 9.99
CA SER A 40 -18.94 24.69 8.89
C SER A 40 -17.96 24.79 7.71
N ALA A 41 -17.40 25.97 7.43
CA ALA A 41 -16.54 26.16 6.27
C ALA A 41 -15.14 25.56 6.42
N SER A 42 -14.62 25.47 7.65
CA SER A 42 -13.21 25.08 7.88
C SER A 42 -12.97 23.57 7.73
N MET A 43 -13.99 22.73 7.94
CA MET A 43 -13.82 21.26 7.91
C MET A 43 -13.96 20.67 6.49
N TYR A 44 -14.62 21.39 5.58
CA TYR A 44 -14.81 20.95 4.18
C TYR A 44 -13.54 21.08 3.32
N GLU A 45 -12.73 22.12 3.55
CA GLU A 45 -11.47 22.32 2.82
C GLU A 45 -10.42 21.27 3.22
N GLN A 46 -10.35 20.91 4.52
CA GLN A 46 -9.44 19.86 4.98
C GLN A 46 -9.84 18.46 4.49
N PHE A 47 -11.14 18.18 4.32
CA PHE A 47 -11.60 16.91 3.75
C PHE A 47 -11.25 16.77 2.26
N LYS A 48 -11.32 17.86 1.47
CA LYS A 48 -10.95 17.85 0.05
C LYS A 48 -9.44 17.64 -0.18
N ALA A 49 -8.59 18.22 0.67
CA ALA A 49 -7.14 18.05 0.57
C ALA A 49 -6.68 16.61 0.89
N GLN A 50 -7.46 15.85 1.68
CA GLN A 50 -7.13 14.46 2.03
C GLN A 50 -7.59 13.45 0.96
N ILE A 51 -8.64 13.74 0.19
CA ILE A 51 -9.11 12.85 -0.88
C ILE A 51 -8.09 12.79 -2.04
N HIS A 52 -7.50 13.92 -2.42
CA HIS A 52 -6.45 13.95 -3.46
C HIS A 52 -5.18 13.18 -3.08
N HIS A 53 -4.86 13.11 -1.78
CA HIS A 53 -3.71 12.35 -1.31
C HIS A 53 -3.97 10.83 -1.29
N LEU A 54 -5.22 10.39 -1.13
CA LEU A 54 -5.57 8.97 -1.17
C LEU A 54 -5.73 8.43 -2.60
N GLU A 55 -6.20 9.25 -3.55
CA GLU A 55 -6.20 8.86 -4.97
C GLU A 55 -4.78 8.73 -5.54
N ALA A 56 -3.81 9.51 -5.05
CA ALA A 56 -2.41 9.41 -5.47
C ALA A 56 -1.68 8.13 -5.02
N LYS A 57 -2.33 7.28 -4.20
CA LYS A 57 -1.81 5.95 -3.84
C LYS A 57 -2.46 4.81 -4.64
N LEU A 58 -3.42 5.08 -5.52
CA LEU A 58 -3.92 4.09 -6.44
C LEU A 58 -3.35 4.34 -7.83
N VAL A 59 -2.81 3.26 -8.40
CA VAL A 59 -2.15 3.16 -9.72
C VAL A 59 -0.63 3.41 -9.69
N GLU A 60 0.08 2.90 -8.68
CA GLU A 60 1.27 2.11 -9.04
C GLU A 60 0.74 0.80 -9.64
N ILE A 61 0.50 0.81 -10.96
CA ILE A 61 0.41 -0.44 -11.71
C ILE A 61 1.70 -1.18 -11.36
N PRO A 62 1.67 -2.36 -10.71
CA PRO A 62 2.89 -3.10 -10.42
C PRO A 62 3.60 -3.28 -11.76
N GLN A 63 4.70 -2.59 -12.01
CA GLN A 63 5.37 -2.65 -13.30
C GLN A 63 6.16 -3.97 -13.28
N VAL A 64 5.49 -5.05 -13.70
CA VAL A 64 6.02 -6.41 -13.89
C VAL A 64 6.61 -7.06 -12.62
N ARG A 65 5.81 -7.96 -12.03
CA ARG A 65 6.22 -8.83 -10.93
C ARG A 65 6.70 -10.14 -11.53
N ASP A 66 8.01 -10.35 -11.65
CA ASP A 66 8.50 -11.68 -12.02
C ASP A 66 8.31 -12.61 -10.82
N VAL A 67 7.59 -13.71 -11.03
CA VAL A 67 7.24 -14.65 -9.97
C VAL A 67 7.77 -16.03 -10.34
N SER A 68 8.35 -16.71 -9.37
CA SER A 68 8.70 -18.12 -9.51
C SER A 68 8.28 -18.90 -8.28
N VAL A 69 7.57 -20.00 -8.49
CA VAL A 69 7.31 -20.98 -7.44
C VAL A 69 8.33 -22.10 -7.64
N LEU A 70 9.23 -22.27 -6.67
CA LEU A 70 10.20 -23.35 -6.71
C LEU A 70 9.60 -24.60 -6.11
N LEU A 71 9.70 -25.67 -6.88
CA LEU A 71 9.21 -26.99 -6.52
C LEU A 71 10.38 -27.87 -6.10
N ASP A 72 10.13 -28.82 -5.21
CA ASP A 72 11.07 -29.88 -4.87
C ASP A 72 11.04 -31.05 -5.87
N GLU A 73 11.83 -32.09 -5.60
CA GLU A 73 11.86 -33.30 -6.44
C GLU A 73 10.50 -34.02 -6.52
N ALA A 74 9.66 -33.89 -5.49
CA ALA A 74 8.31 -34.43 -5.45
C ALA A 74 7.26 -33.49 -6.08
N GLN A 75 7.69 -32.40 -6.70
CA GLN A 75 6.85 -31.35 -7.29
C GLN A 75 5.98 -30.59 -6.27
N ALA A 76 6.34 -30.63 -4.99
CA ALA A 76 5.67 -29.86 -3.95
C ALA A 76 6.23 -28.43 -3.87
N PRO A 77 5.38 -27.40 -3.66
CA PRO A 77 5.84 -26.03 -3.50
C PRO A 77 6.73 -25.84 -2.26
N ALA A 78 7.97 -25.42 -2.48
CA ALA A 78 8.95 -25.21 -1.43
C ALA A 78 9.18 -23.73 -1.13
N MET A 79 9.30 -22.89 -2.17
CA MET A 79 9.55 -21.45 -2.03
C MET A 79 8.82 -20.63 -3.09
N LEU A 80 8.45 -19.40 -2.73
CA LEU A 80 7.91 -18.38 -3.61
C LEU A 80 8.91 -17.24 -3.74
N LEU A 81 9.29 -16.93 -4.97
CA LEU A 81 10.17 -15.82 -5.31
C LEU A 81 9.37 -14.76 -6.03
N THR A 82 9.54 -13.51 -5.60
CA THR A 82 8.92 -12.34 -6.25
C THR A 82 9.98 -11.28 -6.43
N TYR A 83 10.21 -10.90 -7.68
CA TYR A 83 11.15 -9.84 -8.02
C TYR A 83 10.43 -8.51 -8.19
N ASP A 84 10.99 -7.48 -7.58
CA ASP A 84 10.59 -6.09 -7.76
C ASP A 84 11.68 -5.38 -8.60
N PRO A 85 11.42 -5.11 -9.90
CA PRO A 85 12.41 -4.49 -10.77
C PRO A 85 12.68 -3.02 -10.43
N LYS A 86 11.73 -2.34 -9.78
CA LYS A 86 11.88 -0.93 -9.39
C LYS A 86 12.84 -0.79 -8.22
N ASN A 87 12.69 -1.66 -7.22
CA ASN A 87 13.52 -1.64 -6.02
C ASN A 87 14.75 -2.57 -6.12
N GLN A 88 14.88 -3.35 -7.20
CA GLN A 88 15.94 -4.34 -7.42
C GLN A 88 16.03 -5.33 -6.25
N LYS A 89 14.87 -5.74 -5.75
CA LYS A 89 14.74 -6.65 -4.61
C LYS A 89 14.10 -7.95 -5.06
N LEU A 90 14.77 -9.06 -4.78
CA LEU A 90 14.20 -10.40 -4.88
C LEU A 90 13.72 -10.82 -3.49
N GLN A 91 12.40 -10.93 -3.33
CA GLN A 91 11.79 -11.48 -2.14
C GLN A 91 11.71 -12.98 -2.26
N VAL A 92 12.19 -13.70 -1.24
CA VAL A 92 12.12 -15.15 -1.15
C VAL A 92 11.32 -15.53 0.09
N GLN A 93 10.17 -16.16 -0.12
CA GLN A 93 9.28 -16.64 0.92
C GLN A 93 9.30 -18.17 0.96
N ARG A 94 9.60 -18.74 2.12
CA ARG A 94 9.48 -20.20 2.32
C ARG A 94 8.02 -20.61 2.48
N LEU A 95 7.66 -21.67 1.78
CA LEU A 95 6.34 -22.30 1.84
C LEU A 95 6.37 -23.62 2.63
N ASN A 96 7.53 -24.27 2.69
CA ASN A 96 7.75 -25.49 3.47
C ASN A 96 8.43 -25.23 4.82
N GLU A 97 8.51 -26.27 5.65
CA GLU A 97 9.19 -26.22 6.96
C GLU A 97 10.58 -26.88 6.95
N VAL A 98 11.11 -27.17 5.76
CA VAL A 98 12.44 -27.78 5.61
C VAL A 98 13.50 -26.78 6.05
N LYS A 99 14.35 -27.19 6.99
CA LYS A 99 15.45 -26.38 7.53
C LYS A 99 16.77 -26.94 7.02
N GLU A 100 17.66 -26.04 6.63
CA GLU A 100 19.03 -26.39 6.30
C GLU A 100 19.82 -26.77 7.55
N GLY A 101 20.83 -27.60 7.39
CA GLY A 101 21.81 -27.88 8.45
C GLY A 101 22.58 -26.64 8.87
N ARG A 102 23.13 -26.64 10.09
CA ARG A 102 23.88 -25.51 10.66
C ARG A 102 25.02 -25.00 9.78
N GLU A 103 25.67 -25.89 9.03
CA GLU A 103 26.80 -25.57 8.14
C GLU A 103 26.38 -25.36 6.68
N GLN A 104 25.08 -25.35 6.41
CA GLN A 104 24.52 -25.23 5.07
C GLN A 104 23.96 -23.84 4.82
N ALA A 105 24.08 -23.37 3.59
CA ALA A 105 23.50 -22.14 3.10
C ALA A 105 22.74 -22.42 1.81
N LEU A 106 21.65 -21.70 1.58
CA LEU A 106 20.93 -21.80 0.32
C LEU A 106 21.46 -20.76 -0.66
N HIS A 107 21.95 -21.19 -1.80
CA HIS A 107 22.31 -20.30 -2.89
C HIS A 107 21.14 -20.19 -3.85
N VAL A 108 20.77 -18.95 -4.20
CA VAL A 108 19.73 -18.65 -5.17
C VAL A 108 20.38 -18.41 -6.52
N TRP A 109 19.85 -19.04 -7.54
CA TRP A 109 20.38 -19.01 -8.90
C TRP A 109 19.31 -18.57 -9.89
N ALA A 110 19.72 -17.75 -10.85
CA ALA A 110 19.01 -17.58 -12.10
C ALA A 110 19.56 -18.57 -13.13
N ILE A 111 18.68 -19.25 -13.85
CA ILE A 111 19.03 -20.20 -14.89
C ILE A 111 18.64 -19.59 -16.24
N ALA A 112 19.65 -19.32 -17.07
CA ALA A 112 19.47 -18.81 -18.43
C ALA A 112 19.04 -19.93 -19.40
N GLU A 113 18.70 -19.57 -20.65
CA GLU A 113 18.27 -20.55 -21.67
C GLU A 113 19.32 -21.60 -22.02
N ASP A 114 20.60 -21.28 -21.87
CA ASP A 114 21.74 -22.18 -22.08
C ASP A 114 22.05 -23.05 -20.85
N ASP A 115 21.13 -23.09 -19.87
CA ASP A 115 21.28 -23.76 -18.57
C ASP A 115 22.51 -23.29 -17.76
N VAL A 116 23.06 -22.11 -18.07
CA VAL A 116 24.14 -21.52 -17.27
C VAL A 116 23.55 -20.86 -16.02
N PRO A 117 23.89 -21.35 -14.80
CA PRO A 117 23.41 -20.76 -13.57
C PRO A 117 24.20 -19.50 -13.22
N ARG A 118 23.49 -18.47 -12.77
CA ARG A 118 24.06 -17.23 -12.26
C ARG A 118 23.64 -17.04 -10.81
N LEU A 119 24.62 -16.88 -9.91
CA LEU A 119 24.34 -16.65 -8.49
C LEU A 119 23.66 -15.29 -8.30
N LEU A 120 22.50 -15.29 -7.63
CA LEU A 120 21.77 -14.08 -7.25
C LEU A 120 22.03 -13.68 -5.81
N GLY A 121 22.26 -14.66 -4.92
CA GLY A 121 22.53 -14.40 -3.52
C GLY A 121 22.44 -15.63 -2.66
N VAL A 122 22.59 -15.43 -1.35
CA VAL A 122 22.62 -16.49 -0.35
C VAL A 122 21.54 -16.22 0.69
N LEU A 123 20.64 -17.18 0.91
CA LEU A 123 19.62 -17.10 1.95
C LEU A 123 20.20 -17.63 3.27
N THR A 124 19.71 -17.03 4.35
CA THR A 124 19.99 -17.51 5.71
C THR A 124 18.76 -18.25 6.27
N ASP A 125 18.86 -18.93 7.40
CA ASP A 125 17.70 -19.61 8.02
C ASP A 125 16.89 -18.69 8.96
N ARG A 126 17.30 -17.41 9.06
CA ARG A 126 16.88 -16.48 10.13
C ARG A 126 15.40 -16.09 10.07
N TYR A 127 14.82 -16.04 8.87
CA TYR A 127 13.48 -15.48 8.64
C TYR A 127 12.73 -16.28 7.58
N LYS A 128 11.39 -16.37 7.72
CA LYS A 128 10.51 -17.03 6.73
C LYS A 128 10.49 -16.31 5.38
N THR A 129 10.60 -14.99 5.39
CA THR A 129 10.71 -14.16 4.19
C THR A 129 12.03 -13.40 4.25
N GLN A 130 12.78 -13.45 3.16
CA GLN A 130 14.06 -12.78 3.01
C GLN A 130 14.08 -11.94 1.75
N GLN A 131 14.93 -10.93 1.76
CA GLN A 131 15.12 -10.05 0.62
C GLN A 131 16.59 -10.11 0.21
N LEU A 132 16.80 -10.26 -1.08
CA LEU A 132 18.11 -10.19 -1.70
C LEU A 132 18.17 -8.95 -2.59
N ASP A 133 19.30 -8.27 -2.52
CA ASP A 133 19.67 -7.21 -3.46
C ASP A 133 20.11 -7.87 -4.78
N VAL A 134 19.25 -7.79 -5.78
CA VAL A 134 19.46 -8.44 -7.08
C VAL A 134 19.29 -7.40 -8.18
N PRO A 135 20.35 -7.02 -8.90
CA PRO A 135 20.23 -6.08 -10.01
C PRO A 135 19.44 -6.71 -11.16
N ALA A 136 18.71 -5.90 -11.92
CA ALA A 136 17.88 -6.39 -13.03
C ALA A 136 18.70 -7.17 -14.08
N GLN A 137 19.95 -6.77 -14.31
CA GLN A 137 20.88 -7.46 -15.21
C GLN A 137 21.16 -8.90 -14.78
N ALA A 138 21.07 -9.22 -13.48
CA ALA A 138 21.28 -10.57 -13.00
C ALA A 138 20.14 -11.53 -13.39
N LEU A 139 18.93 -11.01 -13.58
CA LEU A 139 17.76 -11.77 -14.04
C LEU A 139 17.53 -11.67 -15.55
N GLU A 140 18.29 -10.84 -16.25
CA GLU A 140 18.19 -10.69 -17.71
C GLU A 140 18.51 -12.02 -18.42
N GLY A 141 17.58 -12.47 -19.26
CA GLY A 141 17.66 -13.76 -19.97
C GLY A 141 17.38 -14.99 -19.08
N ALA A 142 17.02 -14.81 -17.81
CA ALA A 142 16.68 -15.91 -16.93
C ALA A 142 15.30 -16.49 -17.30
N ARG A 143 15.24 -17.81 -17.52
CA ARG A 143 14.00 -18.54 -17.79
C ARG A 143 13.46 -19.23 -16.55
N ALA A 144 14.33 -19.57 -15.61
CA ALA A 144 13.99 -20.25 -14.37
C ALA A 144 14.82 -19.73 -13.20
N LEU A 145 14.31 -19.92 -12.00
CA LEU A 145 15.05 -19.74 -10.76
C LEU A 145 15.27 -21.10 -10.10
N ALA A 146 16.36 -21.22 -9.35
CA ALA A 146 16.69 -22.45 -8.64
C ALA A 146 17.41 -22.16 -7.32
N ILE A 147 17.42 -23.15 -6.43
CA ILE A 147 18.15 -23.12 -5.18
C ILE A 147 19.02 -24.36 -5.04
N SER A 148 20.27 -24.19 -4.64
CA SER A 148 21.14 -25.28 -4.18
C SER A 148 21.46 -25.12 -2.70
N VAL A 149 21.67 -26.24 -2.01
CA VAL A 149 22.19 -26.26 -0.64
C VAL A 149 23.70 -26.39 -0.73
N GLU A 150 24.44 -25.36 -0.35
CA GLU A 150 25.91 -25.35 -0.36
C GLU A 150 26.46 -25.32 1.06
N ASN A 151 27.73 -25.70 1.23
CA ASN A 151 28.38 -25.54 2.53
C ASN A 151 28.83 -24.08 2.70
N LYS A 152 28.66 -23.52 3.90
CA LYS A 152 29.03 -22.13 4.21
C LYS A 152 30.52 -21.82 3.98
N ASP A 153 31.40 -22.82 4.16
CA ASP A 153 32.84 -22.73 3.96
C ASP A 153 33.26 -22.85 2.47
N ARG A 154 32.34 -23.25 1.60
CA ARG A 154 32.63 -23.57 0.20
C ARG A 154 31.58 -22.95 -0.71
N GLY A 155 31.89 -21.75 -1.19
CA GLY A 155 31.09 -21.07 -2.21
C GLY A 155 31.07 -21.77 -3.57
N PRO A 156 30.38 -21.17 -4.56
CA PRO A 156 30.36 -21.63 -5.94
C PRO A 156 31.77 -21.88 -6.48
N ARG A 157 31.93 -22.88 -7.34
CA ARG A 157 33.18 -23.10 -8.08
C ARG A 157 32.95 -22.74 -9.53
N ASP A 158 33.79 -21.87 -10.08
CA ASP A 158 33.71 -21.42 -11.48
C ASP A 158 32.34 -20.85 -11.87
N GLY A 159 31.65 -20.21 -10.90
CA GLY A 159 30.31 -19.63 -11.10
C GLY A 159 29.17 -20.66 -11.11
N LYS A 160 29.43 -21.93 -10.83
CA LYS A 160 28.43 -23.00 -10.85
C LYS A 160 28.11 -23.53 -9.44
N PRO A 161 26.88 -24.03 -9.21
CA PRO A 161 26.55 -24.77 -8.01
C PRO A 161 27.42 -26.02 -7.90
N ARG A 162 27.86 -26.35 -6.68
CA ARG A 162 28.67 -27.55 -6.44
C ARG A 162 27.80 -28.72 -6.01
N GLN A 163 26.67 -28.42 -5.41
CA GLN A 163 25.68 -29.38 -4.97
C GLN A 163 24.51 -29.41 -5.96
N PRO A 164 23.71 -30.49 -5.97
CA PRO A 164 22.49 -30.56 -6.77
C PRO A 164 21.53 -29.40 -6.49
N LEU A 165 20.76 -29.03 -7.51
CA LEU A 165 19.65 -28.09 -7.35
C LEU A 165 18.55 -28.80 -6.56
N LEU A 166 18.18 -28.24 -5.40
CA LEU A 166 17.16 -28.78 -4.53
C LEU A 166 15.75 -28.32 -4.94
N PHE A 167 15.64 -27.05 -5.34
CA PHE A 167 14.37 -26.47 -5.77
C PHE A 167 14.55 -25.77 -7.12
N LYS A 168 13.58 -25.91 -8.03
CA LYS A 168 13.59 -25.25 -9.35
C LYS A 168 12.17 -24.83 -9.74
N GLY A 169 12.05 -23.72 -10.46
CA GLY A 169 10.78 -23.21 -10.94
C GLY A 169 10.95 -22.27 -12.13
N TRP A 170 9.96 -22.23 -13.00
CA TRP A 170 9.94 -21.28 -14.11
C TRP A 170 9.79 -19.85 -13.61
N LEU A 171 10.45 -18.91 -14.27
CA LEU A 171 10.25 -17.49 -14.05
C LEU A 171 9.06 -17.04 -14.90
N VAL A 172 8.02 -16.54 -14.25
CA VAL A 172 6.81 -16.05 -14.90
C VAL A 172 6.80 -14.54 -14.84
N GLN A 173 6.95 -13.92 -16.00
CA GLN A 173 6.81 -12.48 -16.16
C GLN A 173 5.32 -12.15 -16.31
N LYS A 174 4.76 -11.45 -15.31
CA LYS A 174 3.38 -10.97 -15.42
C LYS A 174 3.35 -9.75 -16.34
N ALA A 175 2.88 -9.94 -17.58
CA ALA A 175 2.47 -8.84 -18.44
C ALA A 175 1.23 -8.16 -17.81
N ILE A 176 1.28 -6.83 -17.68
CA ILE A 176 0.21 -6.01 -17.10
C ILE A 176 -0.17 -4.95 -18.11
#